data_AF-A0A358RIM7-F1
#
_entry.id   AF-A0A358RIM7-F1
#
_cell.length_a   1.000
_cell.length_b   1.000
_cell.length_c   1.000
_cell.angle_alpha   90.00
_cell.angle_beta   90.00
_cell.angle_gamma   90.00
#
_symmetry.space_group_name_H-M   'P 1'
#
loop_
_entity.id
_entity.type
_entity.pdbx_description
1 polymer ?
#
loop_
_entity_poly.entity_id
_entity_poly.type
_entity_poly.pdbx_seq_one_letter_code
_entity_poly.pdbx_strand_id
1 'polypeptide(L)'
;KGDPDIFGVGNYCIPLLNEDGSLNTALMFIDSNAYLTWNFFSGFDVIHDDQIEWYKKEIQALSKDGEIAKSLAFFHIPPKEFKEGWDKCYRGSSEATYHCGFVQEKDNYFGYPKTKEGKFFGEMVKLGSCKGMFMGHDHLNTLSMTYKGIRLTYGMSIDYNA
;
A
#
# COMPACT_ATOMS: atom_id res chain seq x y z
N LYS A 1 7.35 16.81 -8.62
CA LYS A 1 5.87 16.75 -8.62
C LYS A 1 5.50 15.70 -9.66
N GLY A 2 4.65 14.74 -9.30
CA GLY A 2 4.23 13.66 -10.20
C GLY A 2 3.40 14.17 -11.38
N ASP A 3 2.75 13.25 -12.09
CA ASP A 3 1.79 13.57 -13.15
C ASP A 3 0.73 14.57 -12.61
N PRO A 4 0.55 15.76 -13.23
CA PRO A 4 -0.42 16.75 -12.77
C PRO A 4 -1.88 16.35 -13.06
N ASP A 5 -2.10 15.34 -13.91
CA ASP A 5 -3.44 14.90 -14.32
C ASP A 5 -4.04 13.85 -13.38
N ILE A 6 -3.33 13.48 -12.30
CA ILE A 6 -3.80 12.54 -11.29
C ILE A 6 -3.84 13.17 -9.90
N PHE A 7 -4.77 12.70 -9.07
CA PHE A 7 -4.95 13.17 -7.71
C PHE A 7 -3.71 12.95 -6.83
N GLY A 8 -3.56 13.83 -5.83
CA GLY A 8 -2.44 13.78 -4.88
C GLY A 8 -1.15 14.36 -5.43
N VAL A 9 -0.08 14.25 -4.65
CA VAL A 9 1.23 14.83 -4.97
C VAL A 9 2.32 13.81 -4.71
N GLY A 10 3.23 13.66 -5.68
CA GLY A 10 4.36 12.74 -5.51
C GLY A 10 4.03 11.29 -5.84
N ASN A 11 3.01 11.04 -6.66
CA ASN A 11 2.90 9.78 -7.39
C ASN A 11 4.04 9.65 -8.40
N TYR A 12 4.85 8.58 -8.34
CA TYR A 12 5.88 8.29 -9.34
C TYR A 12 6.27 6.81 -9.37
N CYS A 13 6.77 6.37 -10.52
CA CYS A 13 7.28 5.02 -10.74
C CYS A 13 8.81 5.04 -10.92
N ILE A 14 9.52 4.13 -10.26
CA ILE A 14 10.95 3.88 -10.49
C ILE A 14 11.12 2.42 -10.93
N PRO A 15 11.44 2.17 -12.22
CA PRO A 15 11.83 0.84 -12.68
C PRO A 15 13.21 0.47 -12.13
N LEU A 16 13.28 -0.58 -11.31
CA LEU A 16 14.54 -1.18 -10.90
C LEU A 16 14.97 -2.21 -11.94
N LEU A 17 16.17 -2.04 -12.49
CA LEU A 17 16.73 -2.91 -13.52
C LEU A 17 17.78 -3.84 -12.93
N ASN A 18 17.91 -5.03 -13.51
CA ASN A 18 19.06 -5.91 -13.32
C ASN A 18 20.30 -5.35 -14.03
N GLU A 19 21.48 -5.94 -13.77
CA GLU A 19 22.74 -5.55 -14.41
C GLU A 19 22.70 -5.67 -15.93
N ASP A 20 21.92 -6.63 -16.46
CA ASP A 20 21.73 -6.86 -17.89
C ASP A 20 20.70 -5.89 -18.54
N GLY A 21 20.14 -4.96 -17.77
CA GLY A 21 19.12 -4.01 -18.23
C GLY A 21 17.70 -4.55 -18.29
N SER A 22 17.47 -5.83 -17.94
CA SER A 22 16.12 -6.38 -17.81
C SER A 22 15.39 -5.81 -16.58
N LEU A 23 14.06 -5.70 -16.66
CA LEU A 23 13.26 -5.20 -15.54
C LEU A 23 13.26 -6.21 -14.40
N ASN A 24 13.64 -5.76 -13.20
CA ASN A 24 13.53 -6.55 -11.99
C ASN A 24 12.15 -6.35 -11.31
N THR A 25 11.85 -5.11 -10.95
CA THR A 25 10.64 -4.72 -10.20
C THR A 25 10.41 -3.22 -10.35
N ALA A 26 9.15 -2.80 -10.42
CA ALA A 26 8.77 -1.39 -10.34
C ALA A 26 8.53 -0.97 -8.87
N LEU A 27 9.13 0.14 -8.46
CA LEU A 27 8.82 0.80 -7.19
C LEU A 27 7.75 1.85 -7.45
N MET A 28 6.59 1.69 -6.83
CA MET A 28 5.42 2.52 -7.04
C MET A 28 5.21 3.37 -5.79
N PHE A 29 5.45 4.68 -5.90
CA PHE A 29 5.22 5.64 -4.83
C PHE A 29 3.90 6.33 -5.09
N ILE A 30 2.99 6.28 -4.12
CA ILE A 30 1.59 6.70 -4.30
C ILE A 30 1.20 7.61 -3.14
N ASP A 31 0.55 8.72 -3.45
CA ASP A 31 -0.08 9.54 -2.44
C ASP A 31 -1.36 8.84 -1.95
N SER A 32 -1.36 8.34 -0.72
CA SER A 32 -2.57 7.80 -0.09
C SER A 32 -3.59 8.86 0.31
N ASN A 33 -3.27 10.14 0.07
CA ASN A 33 -4.00 11.32 0.50
C ASN A 33 -4.04 11.43 2.03
N ALA A 34 -4.72 12.45 2.55
CA ALA A 34 -4.78 12.73 3.98
C ALA A 34 -6.21 12.66 4.51
N TYR A 35 -6.97 13.74 4.37
CA TYR A 35 -8.32 13.87 4.94
C TYR A 35 -9.33 14.17 3.83
N LEU A 36 -10.58 13.74 4.00
CA LEU A 36 -11.66 13.99 3.01
C LEU A 36 -11.96 15.48 2.82
N THR A 37 -11.70 16.28 3.84
CA THR A 37 -11.75 17.76 3.81
C THR A 37 -10.54 18.30 4.56
N TRP A 38 -10.35 19.62 4.60
CA TRP A 38 -9.33 20.28 5.43
C TRP A 38 -9.48 20.04 6.95
N ASN A 39 -10.55 19.38 7.40
CA ASN A 39 -10.78 19.06 8.81
C ASN A 39 -10.29 17.65 9.17
N PHE A 40 -9.48 17.55 10.22
CA PHE A 40 -9.03 16.27 10.82
C PHE A 40 -10.19 15.32 11.16
N PHE A 41 -11.33 15.85 11.60
CA PHE A 41 -12.50 15.04 11.94
C PHE A 41 -13.25 14.45 10.74
N SER A 42 -12.86 14.81 9.50
CA SER A 42 -13.54 14.30 8.31
C SER A 42 -13.22 12.84 7.99
N GLY A 43 -12.22 12.26 8.65
CA GLY A 43 -11.73 10.92 8.37
C GLY A 43 -10.73 10.91 7.22
N PHE A 44 -10.04 9.77 7.09
CA PHE A 44 -9.00 9.61 6.08
C PHE A 44 -9.58 9.42 4.68
N ASP A 45 -8.90 9.95 3.68
CA ASP A 45 -9.21 9.70 2.28
C ASP A 45 -8.54 8.40 1.77
N VAL A 46 -8.92 7.96 0.59
CA VAL A 46 -8.42 6.74 -0.05
C VAL A 46 -7.48 7.09 -1.21
N ILE A 47 -6.82 6.10 -1.79
CA ILE A 47 -6.21 6.22 -3.12
C ILE A 47 -7.35 6.20 -4.16
N HIS A 48 -7.38 7.20 -5.04
CA HIS A 48 -8.49 7.44 -5.99
C HIS A 48 -8.36 6.57 -7.25
N ASP A 49 -9.46 6.52 -8.02
CA ASP A 49 -9.55 5.68 -9.22
C ASP A 49 -8.53 6.10 -10.31
N ASP A 50 -8.25 7.39 -10.48
CA ASP A 50 -7.24 7.90 -11.41
C ASP A 50 -5.81 7.49 -11.04
N GLN A 51 -5.48 7.49 -9.74
CA GLN A 51 -4.20 6.98 -9.23
C GLN A 51 -4.08 5.46 -9.45
N ILE A 52 -5.19 4.71 -9.30
CA ILE A 52 -5.23 3.26 -9.60
C ILE A 52 -5.01 3.00 -11.09
N GLU A 53 -5.67 3.76 -11.97
CA GLU A 53 -5.51 3.59 -13.42
C GLU A 53 -4.13 4.02 -13.89
N TRP A 54 -3.55 5.08 -13.30
CA TRP A 54 -2.16 5.44 -13.50
C TRP A 54 -1.22 4.30 -13.10
N TYR A 55 -1.39 3.70 -11.92
CA TYR A 55 -0.59 2.55 -11.49
C TYR A 55 -0.64 1.43 -12.53
N LYS A 56 -1.85 1.04 -12.96
CA LYS A 56 -2.04 -0.01 -13.96
C LYS A 56 -1.33 0.31 -15.27
N LYS A 57 -1.41 1.57 -15.72
CA LYS A 57 -0.75 2.05 -16.94
C LYS A 57 0.77 1.94 -16.85
N GLU A 58 1.37 2.36 -15.74
CA GLU A 58 2.82 2.24 -15.51
C GLU A 58 3.26 0.77 -15.54
N ILE A 59 2.55 -0.12 -14.84
CA ILE A 59 2.84 -1.56 -14.85
C ILE A 59 2.69 -2.14 -16.25
N GLN A 60 1.65 -1.77 -16.99
CA GLN A 60 1.44 -2.26 -18.35
C GLN A 60 2.56 -1.80 -19.29
N ALA A 61 3.04 -0.56 -19.15
CA ALA A 61 4.15 -0.03 -19.95
C ALA A 61 5.48 -0.74 -19.66
N LEU A 62 5.66 -1.24 -18.44
CA LEU A 62 6.84 -1.99 -18.00
C LEU A 62 6.76 -3.49 -18.28
N SER A 63 5.58 -4.02 -18.53
CA SER A 63 5.34 -5.44 -18.81
C SER A 63 5.88 -5.82 -20.20
N LYS A 64 6.49 -7.00 -20.33
CA LYS A 64 7.10 -7.48 -21.58
C LYS A 64 6.72 -8.93 -21.84
N ASP A 65 6.61 -9.31 -23.13
CA ASP A 65 6.42 -10.69 -23.57
C ASP A 65 5.23 -11.43 -22.93
N GLY A 66 4.18 -10.68 -22.57
CA GLY A 66 2.98 -11.21 -21.90
C GLY A 66 3.15 -11.45 -20.40
N GLU A 67 4.34 -11.20 -19.84
CA GLU A 67 4.57 -11.24 -18.40
C GLU A 67 4.31 -9.87 -17.76
N ILE A 68 3.46 -9.88 -16.74
CA ILE A 68 3.15 -8.68 -15.98
C ILE A 68 4.35 -8.28 -15.10
N ALA A 69 4.76 -7.03 -15.18
CA ALA A 69 5.83 -6.49 -14.35
C ALA A 69 5.51 -6.68 -12.86
N LYS A 70 6.49 -7.07 -12.05
CA LYS A 70 6.37 -7.12 -10.59
C LYS A 70 6.50 -5.72 -10.00
N SER A 71 5.81 -5.45 -8.91
CA SER A 71 5.87 -4.14 -8.26
C SER A 71 5.82 -4.20 -6.73
N LEU A 72 6.35 -3.15 -6.11
CA LEU A 72 6.23 -2.84 -4.69
C LEU A 72 5.61 -1.45 -4.54
N ALA A 73 4.59 -1.32 -3.70
CA ALA A 73 3.89 -0.06 -3.47
C ALA A 73 4.29 0.58 -2.13
N PHE A 74 4.51 1.89 -2.13
CA PHE A 74 4.89 2.70 -0.99
C PHE A 74 3.91 3.86 -0.86
N PHE A 75 3.29 4.00 0.32
CA PHE A 75 2.34 5.07 0.61
C PHE A 75 2.23 5.28 2.12
N HIS A 76 1.49 6.29 2.60
CA HIS A 76 1.48 6.64 4.03
C HIS A 76 0.35 5.98 4.81
N ILE A 77 -0.91 6.18 4.38
CA ILE A 77 -2.11 5.70 5.07
C ILE A 77 -2.47 4.28 4.58
N PRO A 78 -2.67 3.32 5.50
CA PRO A 78 -3.00 1.94 5.14
C PRO A 78 -4.42 1.80 4.58
N PRO A 79 -4.65 0.92 3.58
CA PRO A 79 -5.99 0.48 3.23
C PRO A 79 -6.57 -0.47 4.31
N LYS A 80 -7.90 -0.65 4.32
CA LYS A 80 -8.59 -1.45 5.36
C LYS A 80 -8.10 -2.88 5.47
N GLU A 81 -7.56 -3.44 4.39
CA GLU A 81 -7.09 -4.82 4.28
C GLU A 81 -5.88 -5.12 5.17
N PHE A 82 -5.18 -4.10 5.69
CA PHE A 82 -4.21 -4.28 6.77
C PHE A 82 -4.87 -4.77 8.07
N LYS A 83 -6.01 -4.20 8.44
CA LYS A 83 -6.77 -4.68 9.61
C LYS A 83 -7.37 -6.05 9.35
N GLU A 84 -7.91 -6.26 8.14
CA GLU A 84 -8.53 -7.54 7.77
C GLU A 84 -7.51 -8.68 7.77
N GLY A 85 -6.33 -8.48 7.17
CA GLY A 85 -5.26 -9.47 7.18
C GLY A 85 -4.78 -9.76 8.61
N TRP A 86 -4.63 -8.72 9.46
CA TRP A 86 -4.22 -8.91 10.85
C TRP A 86 -5.25 -9.75 11.61
N ASP A 87 -6.53 -9.46 11.43
CA ASP A 87 -7.62 -10.20 12.04
C ASP A 87 -7.66 -11.68 11.61
N LYS A 88 -7.23 -11.99 10.38
CA LYS A 88 -7.07 -13.37 9.92
C LYS A 88 -5.89 -14.04 10.62
N CYS A 89 -4.74 -13.37 10.71
CA CYS A 89 -3.57 -13.88 11.43
C CYS A 89 -3.88 -14.12 12.91
N TYR A 90 -4.50 -13.14 13.58
CA TYR A 90 -4.85 -13.20 14.99
C TYR A 90 -5.80 -14.36 15.32
N ARG A 91 -6.69 -14.71 14.39
CA ARG A 91 -7.61 -15.86 14.53
C ARG A 91 -7.02 -17.19 14.04
N GLY A 92 -5.77 -17.22 13.60
CA GLY A 92 -5.13 -18.44 13.07
C GLY A 92 -5.72 -18.92 11.74
N SER A 93 -6.33 -18.04 10.95
CA SER A 93 -6.85 -18.37 9.62
C SER A 93 -5.71 -18.58 8.62
N SER A 94 -5.83 -19.59 7.77
CA SER A 94 -4.90 -19.86 6.67
C SER A 94 -4.99 -18.85 5.51
N GLU A 95 -5.97 -17.93 5.53
CA GLU A 95 -6.12 -16.88 4.51
C GLU A 95 -5.03 -15.80 4.59
N ALA A 96 -4.32 -15.72 5.72
CA ALA A 96 -3.22 -14.79 5.91
C ALA A 96 -2.03 -15.50 6.61
N THR A 97 -0.82 -15.09 6.28
CA THR A 97 0.41 -15.62 6.88
C THR A 97 1.11 -14.51 7.65
N TYR A 98 1.20 -14.64 8.96
CA TYR A 98 2.00 -13.76 9.80
C TYR A 98 3.49 -13.99 9.56
N HIS A 99 4.28 -12.93 9.52
CA HIS A 99 5.74 -13.03 9.39
C HIS A 99 6.46 -12.53 10.63
N CYS A 100 6.21 -11.29 11.04
CA CYS A 100 6.86 -10.67 12.19
C CYS A 100 6.16 -9.37 12.64
N GLY A 101 6.61 -8.80 13.75
CA GLY A 101 6.18 -7.49 14.24
C GLY A 101 4.93 -7.53 15.11
N PHE A 102 4.45 -6.36 15.49
CA PHE A 102 3.38 -6.20 16.45
C PHE A 102 2.44 -5.07 16.07
N VAL A 103 1.18 -5.20 16.49
CA VAL A 103 0.23 -4.09 16.58
C VAL A 103 0.34 -3.54 18.00
N GLN A 104 0.83 -2.31 18.13
CA GLN A 104 1.10 -1.69 19.43
C GLN A 104 0.34 -0.39 19.65
N GLU A 105 -0.37 0.10 18.64
CA GLU A 105 -1.32 1.19 18.84
C GLU A 105 -2.36 0.82 19.89
N LYS A 106 -2.79 1.83 20.65
CA LYS A 106 -3.80 1.65 21.70
C LYS A 106 -5.03 0.94 21.13
N ASP A 107 -5.55 -0.04 21.87
CA ASP A 107 -6.73 -0.83 21.49
C ASP A 107 -6.58 -1.61 20.16
N ASN A 108 -5.34 -1.92 19.75
CA ASN A 108 -5.00 -2.53 18.46
C ASN A 108 -5.52 -1.71 17.27
N TYR A 109 -5.35 -0.39 17.34
CA TYR A 109 -5.85 0.55 16.34
C TYR A 109 -5.10 0.45 15.00
N PHE A 110 -5.85 0.75 13.93
CA PHE A 110 -5.36 0.87 12.55
C PHE A 110 -6.00 2.11 11.92
N GLY A 111 -5.16 3.07 11.53
CA GLY A 111 -5.55 4.36 10.95
C GLY A 111 -5.94 4.32 9.48
N TYR A 112 -6.86 3.43 9.09
CA TYR A 112 -7.36 3.36 7.71
C TYR A 112 -8.67 4.16 7.52
N PRO A 113 -9.04 4.52 6.27
CA PRO A 113 -10.30 5.21 5.93
C PRO A 113 -11.55 4.42 6.38
N LYS A 114 -12.32 4.98 7.31
CA LYS A 114 -13.53 4.31 7.87
C LYS A 114 -14.83 4.69 7.14
N THR A 115 -14.86 5.87 6.53
CA THR A 115 -16.06 6.49 5.95
C THR A 115 -16.14 6.37 4.44
N LYS A 116 -15.04 5.99 3.79
CA LYS A 116 -14.94 5.82 2.33
C LYS A 116 -14.27 4.49 2.02
N GLU A 117 -14.87 3.72 1.12
CA GLU A 117 -14.28 2.45 0.68
C GLU A 117 -13.22 2.69 -0.40
N GLY A 118 -12.01 2.22 -0.16
CA GLY A 118 -10.93 2.20 -1.14
C GLY A 118 -10.98 0.94 -2.01
N LYS A 119 -10.60 1.06 -3.29
CA LYS A 119 -10.50 -0.08 -4.22
C LYS A 119 -9.08 -0.57 -4.45
N PHE A 120 -8.08 0.21 -4.03
CA PHE A 120 -6.68 0.02 -4.38
C PHE A 120 -6.18 -1.42 -4.14
N PHE A 121 -6.33 -1.95 -2.93
CA PHE A 121 -5.85 -3.30 -2.61
C PHE A 121 -6.53 -4.37 -3.47
N GLY A 122 -7.86 -4.31 -3.62
CA GLY A 122 -8.61 -5.25 -4.46
C GLY A 122 -8.18 -5.21 -5.93
N GLU A 123 -7.92 -4.02 -6.46
CA GLU A 123 -7.41 -3.86 -7.83
C GLU A 123 -5.97 -4.38 -7.97
N MET A 124 -5.12 -4.20 -6.95
CA MET A 124 -3.76 -4.75 -6.96
C MET A 124 -3.73 -6.28 -6.89
N VAL A 125 -4.67 -6.88 -6.14
CA VAL A 125 -4.86 -8.34 -6.13
C VAL A 125 -5.26 -8.84 -7.52
N LYS A 126 -6.23 -8.19 -8.18
CA LYS A 126 -6.66 -8.55 -9.54
C LYS A 126 -5.55 -8.39 -10.58
N LEU A 127 -4.80 -7.28 -10.49
CA LEU A 127 -3.69 -7.00 -11.39
C LEU A 127 -2.56 -8.01 -11.19
N GLY A 128 -2.34 -8.51 -9.97
CA GLY A 128 -1.33 -9.54 -9.68
C GLY A 128 0.13 -9.06 -9.76
N SER A 129 0.36 -7.80 -10.14
CA SER A 129 1.68 -7.17 -10.22
C SER A 129 2.29 -6.90 -8.84
N CYS A 130 1.48 -6.36 -7.91
CA CYS A 130 1.96 -5.88 -6.61
C CYS A 130 2.29 -7.06 -5.68
N LYS A 131 3.56 -7.18 -5.28
CA LYS A 131 4.04 -8.25 -4.39
C LYS A 131 4.20 -7.80 -2.94
N GLY A 132 4.31 -6.48 -2.72
CA GLY A 132 4.43 -5.91 -1.39
C GLY A 132 3.90 -4.48 -1.31
N MET A 133 3.37 -4.12 -0.14
CA MET A 133 2.91 -2.79 0.23
C MET A 133 3.59 -2.38 1.54
N PHE A 134 4.15 -1.17 1.53
CA PHE A 134 4.89 -0.59 2.65
C PHE A 134 4.30 0.78 2.99
N MET A 135 4.06 1.00 4.28
CA MET A 135 3.48 2.21 4.81
C MET A 135 3.81 2.42 6.29
N GLY A 136 3.48 3.62 6.78
CA GLY A 136 3.60 4.01 8.18
C GLY A 136 2.24 4.42 8.72
N HIS A 137 2.12 5.71 9.06
CA HIS A 137 0.93 6.36 9.63
C HIS A 137 0.62 5.96 11.07
N ASP A 138 0.55 4.66 11.36
CA ASP A 138 0.45 4.15 12.73
C ASP A 138 1.86 4.02 13.32
N HIS A 139 2.24 4.91 14.24
CA HIS A 139 3.62 5.12 14.65
C HIS A 139 4.22 3.92 15.41
N LEU A 140 3.39 3.15 16.10
CA LEU A 140 3.84 2.03 16.94
C LEU A 140 3.74 0.66 16.24
N ASN A 141 3.05 0.57 15.11
CA ASN A 141 2.86 -0.68 14.39
C ASN A 141 4.12 -1.10 13.61
N THR A 142 4.51 -2.37 13.71
CA THR A 142 5.68 -2.98 13.03
C THR A 142 5.34 -4.24 12.25
N LEU A 143 4.05 -4.54 12.11
CA LEU A 143 3.52 -5.79 11.60
C LEU A 143 3.87 -6.03 10.12
N SER A 144 4.35 -7.25 9.81
CA SER A 144 4.43 -7.78 8.46
C SER A 144 3.66 -9.10 8.32
N MET A 145 2.83 -9.18 7.29
CA MET A 145 2.02 -10.37 6.98
C MET A 145 1.77 -10.47 5.47
N THR A 146 1.42 -11.65 4.97
CA THR A 146 0.92 -11.82 3.61
C THR A 146 -0.57 -12.06 3.63
N TYR A 147 -1.32 -11.26 2.88
CA TYR A 147 -2.77 -11.38 2.71
C TYR A 147 -3.13 -11.30 1.23
N LYS A 148 -3.92 -12.26 0.74
CA LYS A 148 -4.29 -12.41 -0.68
C LYS A 148 -3.11 -12.29 -1.67
N GLY A 149 -1.97 -12.86 -1.30
CA GLY A 149 -0.77 -12.90 -2.15
C GLY A 149 0.10 -11.63 -2.15
N ILE A 150 -0.26 -10.61 -1.38
CA ILE A 150 0.52 -9.37 -1.23
C ILE A 150 1.11 -9.31 0.18
N ARG A 151 2.41 -9.01 0.31
CA ARG A 151 3.03 -8.75 1.62
C ARG A 151 2.73 -7.33 2.09
N LEU A 152 2.10 -7.20 3.25
CA LEU A 152 1.63 -5.99 3.90
C LEU A 152 2.56 -5.69 5.09
N THR A 153 3.32 -4.59 5.06
CA THR A 153 4.41 -4.34 6.05
C THR A 153 4.42 -2.91 6.61
N TYR A 154 4.01 -2.73 7.86
CA TYR A 154 4.14 -1.47 8.59
C TYR A 154 5.60 -1.19 8.95
N GLY A 155 6.03 0.05 8.70
CA GLY A 155 7.24 0.63 9.25
C GLY A 155 6.90 1.47 10.48
N MET A 156 7.59 1.19 11.59
CA MET A 156 7.52 2.03 12.80
C MET A 156 8.04 3.43 12.51
N SER A 157 7.34 4.43 13.05
CA SER A 157 7.89 5.78 13.13
C SER A 157 8.79 5.85 14.35
N ILE A 158 10.04 6.29 14.18
CA ILE A 158 10.85 6.73 15.32
C ILE A 158 10.44 8.19 15.56
N ASP A 159 9.31 8.38 16.24
CA ASP A 159 8.88 9.69 16.66
C ASP A 159 9.91 10.22 17.67
N TYR A 160 10.46 11.42 17.45
CA TYR A 160 11.58 11.96 18.25
C TYR A 160 11.19 12.29 19.71
N ASN A 161 9.95 12.00 20.09
CA ASN A 161 9.34 12.28 21.39
C ASN A 161 8.59 11.08 22.00
N ALA A 162 8.84 9.85 21.52
CA ALA A 162 8.27 8.64 22.10
C ALA A 162 8.85 8.32 23.48
#